data_AF-A0A968MJQ4-F1
#
_entry.id   AF-A0A968MJQ4-F1
#
_cell.length_a   1.000
_cell.length_b   1.000
_cell.length_c   1.000
_cell.angle_alpha   90.00
_cell.angle_beta   90.00
_cell.angle_gamma   90.00
#
_symmetry.space_group_name_H-M   'P 1'
#
loop_
_entity.id
_entity.type
_entity.pdbx_description
1 polymer ?
#
loop_
_entity_poly.entity_id
_entity_poly.type
_entity_poly.pdbx_seq_one_letter_code
_entity_poly.pdbx_strand_id
1 'polypeptide(L)'
;MEFNSNETLQLSFDELGTETETFYYTIIHCSSDWQPSSLMETDYISGYTESDIRDYSLSFNTTYDYVHYTLEFPNSDMSPKLSGNYLLLVYRNYDKNQPVLTRRFYVVEKRLDVTGEVKRPKAGELRETGQEIDFKVNYGGYPVRDPYSDIKVTLMQNARNDNAIIDLKPLFVSASELDYSYDKENTFMGGREFRYFDIKSTRYQGEYIDSVEFYNPYYHLFYHLLKIVPIHLIIM
;
A
#
# COMPACT_ATOMS: atom_id res chain seq x y z
N MET A 1 -5.16 1.43 -9.00
CA MET A 1 -6.14 1.29 -10.10
C MET A 1 -5.68 2.11 -11.28
N GLU A 2 -5.98 1.67 -12.50
CA GLU A 2 -5.70 2.41 -13.73
C GLU A 2 -6.76 3.50 -13.99
N PHE A 3 -6.31 4.69 -14.40
CA PHE A 3 -7.16 5.84 -14.72
C PHE A 3 -8.06 5.53 -15.93
N ASN A 4 -9.33 5.94 -15.87
CA ASN A 4 -10.34 5.65 -16.90
C ASN A 4 -10.48 4.16 -17.28
N SER A 5 -10.19 3.27 -16.33
CA SER A 5 -10.46 1.84 -16.47
C SER A 5 -11.73 1.44 -15.72
N ASN A 6 -12.18 0.20 -15.92
CA ASN A 6 -13.27 -0.41 -15.14
C ASN A 6 -12.76 -1.12 -13.88
N GLU A 7 -11.50 -0.91 -13.48
CA GLU A 7 -10.96 -1.47 -12.25
C GLU A 7 -11.62 -0.82 -11.03
N THR A 8 -11.95 -1.65 -10.04
CA THR A 8 -12.42 -1.20 -8.74
C THR A 8 -11.48 -1.69 -7.64
N LEU A 9 -11.42 -0.91 -6.57
CA LEU A 9 -10.78 -1.25 -5.32
C LEU A 9 -11.87 -1.59 -4.31
N GLN A 10 -11.61 -2.57 -3.46
CA GLN A 10 -12.47 -2.88 -2.33
C GLN A 10 -11.74 -2.52 -1.04
N LEU A 11 -12.32 -1.62 -0.25
CA LEU A 11 -11.98 -1.43 1.14
C LEU A 11 -12.94 -2.26 1.99
N SER A 12 -12.42 -3.07 2.89
CA SER A 12 -13.22 -3.74 3.91
C SER A 12 -12.60 -3.59 5.29
N PHE A 13 -13.44 -3.46 6.31
CA PHE A 13 -13.04 -3.34 7.71
C PHE A 13 -14.16 -3.79 8.63
N ASP A 14 -13.79 -4.17 9.86
CA ASP A 14 -14.73 -4.63 10.88
C ASP A 14 -14.81 -3.60 12.01
N GLU A 15 -16.03 -3.19 12.38
CA GLU A 15 -16.29 -2.52 13.65
C GLU A 15 -16.61 -3.57 14.70
N LEU A 16 -15.88 -3.57 15.80
CA LEU A 16 -16.06 -4.54 16.87
C LEU A 16 -17.31 -4.21 17.69
N GLY A 17 -18.17 -5.20 17.91
CA GLY A 17 -19.42 -5.07 18.64
C GLY A 17 -20.65 -5.42 17.80
N THR A 18 -21.82 -5.09 18.34
CA THR A 18 -23.13 -5.42 17.73
C THR A 18 -23.85 -4.21 17.14
N GLU A 19 -23.37 -2.99 17.43
CA GLU A 19 -24.03 -1.76 17.03
C GLU A 19 -23.59 -1.36 15.62
N THR A 20 -24.56 -1.10 14.76
CA THR A 20 -24.30 -0.55 13.43
C THR A 20 -24.06 0.94 13.55
N GLU A 21 -22.92 1.41 13.06
CA GLU A 21 -22.62 2.82 12.91
C GLU A 21 -22.74 3.27 11.44
N THR A 22 -23.01 4.56 11.23
CA THR A 22 -22.96 5.18 9.89
C THR A 22 -21.57 5.77 9.67
N PHE A 23 -20.84 5.16 8.74
CA PHE A 23 -19.54 5.67 8.29
C PHE A 23 -19.70 6.49 7.01
N TYR A 24 -18.96 7.58 6.92
CA TYR A 24 -18.82 8.39 5.71
C TYR A 24 -17.43 8.23 5.14
N TYR A 25 -17.30 8.42 3.84
CA TYR A 25 -16.02 8.41 3.15
C TYR A 25 -15.87 9.57 2.17
N THR A 26 -14.62 9.95 1.97
CA THR A 26 -14.18 10.89 0.94
C THR A 26 -12.79 10.50 0.44
N ILE A 27 -12.36 11.09 -0.67
CA ILE A 27 -11.00 10.97 -1.18
C ILE A 27 -10.29 12.33 -1.16
N ILE A 28 -9.02 12.33 -0.77
CA ILE A 28 -8.19 13.52 -0.72
C ILE A 28 -7.06 13.35 -1.72
N HIS A 29 -7.04 14.18 -2.77
CA HIS A 29 -5.95 14.19 -3.72
C HIS A 29 -4.68 14.71 -3.05
N CYS A 30 -3.55 14.02 -3.27
CA CYS A 30 -2.28 14.32 -2.63
C CYS A 30 -1.17 14.55 -3.68
N SER A 31 -0.17 15.34 -3.30
CA SER A 31 1.09 15.47 -4.05
C SER A 31 1.97 14.21 -3.91
N SER A 32 3.10 14.19 -4.63
CA SER A 32 4.05 13.07 -4.65
C SER A 32 4.59 12.67 -3.28
N ASP A 33 4.66 13.63 -2.35
CA ASP A 33 5.12 13.52 -0.97
C ASP A 33 3.95 13.33 0.04
N TRP A 34 2.77 12.99 -0.45
CA TRP A 34 1.58 12.70 0.36
C TRP A 34 1.02 13.88 1.16
N GLN A 35 1.29 15.12 0.74
CA GLN A 35 0.59 16.29 1.26
C GLN A 35 -0.73 16.48 0.50
N PRO A 36 -1.84 16.86 1.15
CA PRO A 36 -3.06 17.24 0.44
C PRO A 36 -2.75 18.33 -0.59
N SER A 37 -3.24 18.16 -1.82
CA SER A 37 -3.07 19.18 -2.85
C SER A 37 -3.93 20.40 -2.55
N SER A 38 -3.62 21.53 -3.18
CA SER A 38 -4.42 22.75 -3.09
C SER A 38 -5.64 22.76 -4.03
N LEU A 39 -5.96 21.62 -4.64
CA LEU A 39 -7.09 21.51 -5.57
C LEU A 39 -8.41 21.51 -4.80
N MET A 40 -9.48 22.05 -5.39
CA MET A 40 -10.80 21.92 -4.81
C MET A 40 -11.33 20.50 -5.02
N GLU A 41 -12.12 19.97 -4.08
CA GLU A 41 -12.69 18.61 -4.16
C GLU A 41 -13.40 18.36 -5.51
N THR A 42 -14.11 19.36 -6.03
CA THR A 42 -14.82 19.30 -7.32
C THR A 42 -13.92 19.15 -8.55
N ASP A 43 -12.65 19.51 -8.44
CA ASP A 43 -11.68 19.44 -9.54
C ASP A 43 -11.20 17.99 -9.74
N TYR A 44 -11.11 17.22 -8.67
CA TYR A 44 -10.58 15.85 -8.70
C TYR A 44 -11.62 14.77 -8.36
N ILE A 45 -12.81 15.13 -7.87
CA ILE A 45 -13.94 14.22 -7.62
C ILE A 45 -15.04 14.44 -8.65
N SER A 46 -15.54 13.34 -9.23
CA SER A 46 -16.81 13.29 -9.96
C SER A 46 -17.89 12.70 -9.07
N GLY A 47 -19.10 13.29 -9.10
CA GLY A 47 -20.21 12.91 -8.22
C GLY A 47 -20.23 13.72 -6.92
N TYR A 48 -20.61 13.06 -5.84
CA TYR A 48 -20.62 13.66 -4.50
C TYR A 48 -19.20 13.71 -3.93
N THR A 49 -18.88 14.78 -3.18
CA THR A 49 -17.56 14.92 -2.53
C THR A 49 -17.42 14.09 -1.26
N GLU A 50 -18.54 13.61 -0.71
CA GLU A 50 -18.61 12.64 0.37
C GLU A 50 -19.88 11.78 0.23
N SER A 51 -19.83 10.54 0.69
CA SER A 51 -20.99 9.63 0.74
C SER A 51 -20.87 8.67 1.92
N ASP A 52 -21.97 8.02 2.29
CA ASP A 52 -22.02 7.01 3.34
C ASP A 52 -21.69 5.60 2.83
N ILE A 53 -21.15 4.75 3.71
CA ILE A 53 -20.92 3.33 3.45
C ILE A 53 -22.18 2.56 3.83
N ARG A 54 -22.87 2.03 2.82
CA ARG A 54 -24.17 1.36 2.97
C ARG A 54 -24.11 -0.15 3.00
N ASP A 55 -23.03 -0.73 2.48
CA ASP A 55 -22.85 -2.18 2.43
C ASP A 55 -22.17 -2.66 3.73
N TYR A 56 -22.95 -3.33 4.57
CA TYR A 56 -22.47 -3.94 5.80
C TYR A 56 -23.26 -5.20 6.16
N SER A 57 -22.62 -6.07 6.94
CA SER A 57 -23.22 -7.30 7.44
C SER A 57 -22.79 -7.58 8.89
N LEU A 58 -23.71 -8.11 9.70
CA LEU A 58 -23.40 -8.53 11.07
C LEU A 58 -22.63 -9.86 11.04
N SER A 59 -21.70 -10.03 11.99
CA SER A 59 -21.05 -11.30 12.24
C SER A 59 -22.07 -12.40 12.57
N PHE A 60 -21.81 -13.61 12.10
CA PHE A 60 -22.70 -14.75 12.32
C PHE A 60 -21.94 -15.95 12.88
N ASN A 61 -22.41 -16.49 14.01
CA ASN A 61 -21.80 -17.63 14.72
C ASN A 61 -20.31 -17.45 15.05
N THR A 62 -19.91 -16.25 15.45
CA THR A 62 -18.55 -15.91 15.89
C THR A 62 -18.50 -15.82 17.42
N THR A 63 -17.32 -15.98 18.01
CA THR A 63 -17.11 -15.82 19.47
C THR A 63 -17.03 -14.36 19.90
N TYR A 64 -16.81 -13.47 18.95
CA TYR A 64 -16.82 -12.03 19.15
C TYR A 64 -17.64 -11.39 18.05
N ASP A 65 -18.55 -10.50 18.47
CA ASP A 65 -19.44 -9.81 17.55
C ASP A 65 -18.69 -8.69 16.82
N TYR A 66 -18.97 -8.54 15.53
CA TYR A 66 -18.50 -7.42 14.73
C TYR A 66 -19.50 -7.09 13.61
N VAL A 67 -19.40 -5.88 13.07
CA VAL A 67 -20.10 -5.44 11.87
C VAL A 67 -19.07 -5.26 10.76
N HIS A 68 -19.19 -6.05 9.69
CA HIS A 68 -18.30 -5.98 8.53
C HIS A 68 -18.81 -4.95 7.55
N TYR A 69 -17.98 -3.96 7.22
CA TYR A 69 -18.27 -2.93 6.23
C TYR A 69 -17.47 -3.18 4.95
N THR A 70 -18.11 -2.98 3.81
CA THR A 70 -17.46 -3.04 2.50
C THR A 70 -17.74 -1.76 1.71
N LEU A 71 -16.71 -1.25 1.04
CA LEU A 71 -16.79 -0.14 0.10
C LEU A 71 -16.08 -0.53 -1.19
N GLU A 72 -16.84 -0.65 -2.27
CA GLU A 72 -16.29 -0.68 -3.63
C GLU A 72 -16.08 0.75 -4.13
N PHE A 73 -14.90 1.02 -4.68
CA PHE A 73 -14.48 2.35 -5.13
C PHE A 73 -13.67 2.27 -6.43
N PRO A 74 -13.90 3.11 -7.45
CA PRO A 74 -14.99 4.09 -7.53
C PRO A 74 -16.37 3.43 -7.66
N ASN A 75 -17.43 4.20 -7.43
CA ASN A 75 -18.81 3.72 -7.50
C ASN A 75 -19.74 4.79 -8.11
N SER A 76 -21.06 4.57 -8.03
CA SER A 76 -22.07 5.50 -8.59
C SER A 76 -22.06 6.88 -7.94
N ASP A 77 -21.60 6.98 -6.68
CA ASP A 77 -21.66 8.20 -5.90
C ASP A 77 -20.39 9.04 -6.12
N MET A 78 -19.24 8.39 -6.27
CA MET A 78 -17.93 9.04 -6.27
C MET A 78 -16.90 8.34 -7.16
N SER A 79 -16.20 9.11 -7.99
CA SER A 79 -15.06 8.61 -8.76
C SER A 79 -13.95 9.67 -8.95
N PRO A 80 -12.67 9.26 -9.10
CA PRO A 80 -11.57 10.18 -9.34
C PRO A 80 -11.59 10.73 -10.77
N LYS A 81 -11.42 12.05 -10.93
CA LYS A 81 -11.29 12.74 -12.23
C LYS A 81 -9.84 12.87 -12.70
N LEU A 82 -8.88 12.75 -11.79
CA LEU A 82 -7.46 12.93 -12.08
C LEU A 82 -6.66 11.69 -11.67
N SER A 83 -5.56 11.45 -12.37
CA SER A 83 -4.51 10.55 -11.90
C SER A 83 -3.72 11.17 -10.75
N GLY A 84 -3.06 10.34 -9.95
CA GLY A 84 -2.25 10.79 -8.82
C GLY A 84 -2.40 9.96 -7.55
N ASN A 85 -1.90 10.52 -6.46
CA ASN A 85 -1.98 9.94 -5.13
C ASN A 85 -3.29 10.34 -4.47
N TYR A 86 -3.97 9.40 -3.84
CA TYR A 86 -5.20 9.66 -3.10
C TYR A 86 -5.17 9.02 -1.72
N LEU A 87 -5.72 9.74 -0.74
CA LEU A 87 -6.03 9.21 0.57
C LEU A 87 -7.55 8.99 0.66
N LEU A 88 -7.97 7.74 0.78
CA LEU A 88 -9.33 7.40 1.17
C LEU A 88 -9.45 7.63 2.68
N LEU A 89 -10.38 8.51 3.09
CA LEU A 89 -10.65 8.84 4.48
C LEU A 89 -12.03 8.32 4.84
N VAL A 90 -12.12 7.48 5.88
CA VAL A 90 -13.37 7.04 6.49
C VAL A 90 -13.52 7.71 7.86
N TYR A 91 -14.70 8.25 8.15
CA TYR A 91 -14.97 9.05 9.35
C TYR A 91 -16.41 8.86 9.84
N ARG A 92 -16.66 9.27 11.09
CA ARG A 92 -17.98 9.16 11.75
C ARG A 92 -18.65 10.52 11.88
N ASN A 93 -19.94 10.50 12.21
CA ASN A 93 -20.72 11.69 12.61
C ASN A 93 -20.73 12.82 11.59
N TYR A 94 -20.46 12.52 10.32
CA TYR A 94 -20.33 13.51 9.26
C TYR A 94 -19.28 14.61 9.57
N ASP A 95 -18.27 14.28 10.40
CA ASP A 95 -17.18 15.17 10.81
C ASP A 95 -15.83 14.58 10.39
N LYS A 96 -15.20 15.20 9.37
CA LYS A 96 -13.88 14.78 8.85
C LYS A 96 -12.76 14.86 9.90
N ASN A 97 -12.97 15.56 11.03
CA ASN A 97 -12.03 15.59 12.16
C ASN A 97 -12.14 14.39 13.11
N GLN A 98 -13.07 13.47 12.84
CA GLN A 98 -13.20 12.20 13.54
C GLN A 98 -12.84 11.03 12.60
N PRO A 99 -11.57 10.94 12.16
CA PRO A 99 -11.13 9.87 11.27
C PRO A 99 -11.17 8.53 12.00
N VAL A 100 -11.65 7.51 11.29
CA VAL A 100 -11.68 6.11 11.76
C VAL A 100 -10.48 5.38 11.18
N LEU A 101 -10.32 5.49 9.87
CA LEU A 101 -9.19 4.94 9.16
C LEU A 101 -8.86 5.79 7.94
N THR A 102 -7.63 5.61 7.46
CA THR A 102 -7.22 6.14 6.17
C THR A 102 -6.52 5.07 5.37
N ARG A 103 -6.67 5.11 4.05
CA ARG A 103 -5.95 4.21 3.15
C ARG A 103 -5.43 4.97 1.94
N ARG A 104 -4.12 4.87 1.73
CA ARG A 104 -3.45 5.39 0.55
C ARG A 104 -3.72 4.49 -0.65
N PHE A 105 -4.05 5.08 -1.79
CA PHE A 105 -4.14 4.39 -3.07
C PHE A 105 -3.69 5.30 -4.21
N TYR A 106 -3.49 4.70 -5.38
CA TYR A 106 -2.98 5.38 -6.57
C TYR A 106 -3.94 5.20 -7.73
N VAL A 107 -4.16 6.30 -8.45
CA VAL A 107 -4.86 6.32 -9.74
C VAL A 107 -3.81 6.55 -10.81
N VAL A 108 -3.50 5.52 -11.58
CA VAL A 108 -2.34 5.51 -12.48
C VAL A 108 -2.78 5.76 -13.91
N GLU A 109 -2.27 6.82 -14.52
CA GLU A 109 -2.43 7.06 -15.96
C GLU A 109 -1.14 6.63 -16.67
N LYS A 110 -1.22 5.53 -17.43
CA LYS A 110 -0.06 4.95 -18.13
C LYS A 110 0.35 5.78 -19.34
N ARG A 111 1.04 6.89 -19.10
CA ARG A 111 1.64 7.75 -20.14
C ARG A 111 3.11 7.43 -20.42
N LEU A 112 3.79 6.89 -19.42
CA LEU A 112 5.20 6.55 -19.45
C LEU A 112 5.37 5.05 -19.22
N ASP A 113 6.35 4.45 -19.86
CA ASP A 113 6.70 3.04 -19.65
C ASP A 113 7.90 2.95 -18.71
N VAL A 114 7.81 2.06 -17.72
CA VAL A 114 8.90 1.78 -16.79
C VAL A 114 9.37 0.35 -16.99
N THR A 115 10.65 0.18 -17.29
CA THR A 115 11.31 -1.13 -17.36
C THR A 115 12.39 -1.20 -16.32
N GLY A 116 12.60 -2.37 -15.71
CA GLY A 116 13.63 -2.52 -14.71
C GLY A 116 13.87 -3.96 -14.32
N GLU A 117 14.97 -4.17 -13.61
CA GLU A 117 15.40 -5.47 -13.13
C GLU A 117 15.93 -5.37 -11.70
N VAL A 118 15.72 -6.44 -10.94
CA VAL A 118 16.35 -6.62 -9.63
C VAL A 118 17.58 -7.48 -9.83
N LYS A 119 18.73 -6.99 -9.36
CA LYS A 119 20.00 -7.67 -9.51
C LYS A 119 20.87 -7.56 -8.25
N ARG A 120 21.98 -8.26 -8.28
CA ARG A 120 22.97 -8.25 -7.22
C ARG A 120 23.70 -6.89 -7.21
N PRO A 121 23.87 -6.24 -6.04
CA PRO A 121 24.51 -4.93 -6.00
C PRO A 121 25.95 -4.93 -6.51
N LYS A 122 26.34 -3.87 -7.20
CA LYS A 122 27.75 -3.64 -7.58
C LYS A 122 28.59 -3.22 -6.38
N ALA A 123 28.00 -2.44 -5.46
CA ALA A 123 28.64 -2.04 -4.22
C ALA A 123 29.06 -3.27 -3.38
N GLY A 124 30.38 -3.44 -3.20
CA GLY A 124 30.95 -4.64 -2.56
C GLY A 124 30.43 -4.91 -1.15
N GLU A 125 30.10 -3.85 -0.39
CA GLU A 125 29.59 -3.95 0.98
C GLU A 125 28.17 -4.51 1.08
N LEU A 126 27.34 -4.33 0.03
CA LEU A 126 25.95 -4.81 -0.02
C LEU A 126 25.79 -6.05 -0.90
N ARG A 127 26.88 -6.56 -1.46
CA ARG A 127 26.86 -7.61 -2.49
C ARG A 127 26.16 -8.90 -2.03
N GLU A 128 26.23 -9.26 -0.76
CA GLU A 128 25.60 -10.48 -0.21
C GLU A 128 24.25 -10.21 0.47
N THR A 129 23.95 -8.96 0.81
CA THR A 129 22.81 -8.62 1.69
C THR A 129 21.81 -7.66 1.05
N GLY A 130 22.13 -7.08 -0.10
CA GLY A 130 21.31 -6.10 -0.79
C GLY A 130 20.72 -6.61 -2.09
N GLN A 131 19.75 -5.85 -2.61
CA GLN A 131 19.09 -6.02 -3.89
C GLN A 131 19.07 -4.66 -4.58
N GLU A 132 19.74 -4.54 -5.73
CA GLU A 132 19.84 -3.32 -6.54
C GLU A 132 18.73 -3.34 -7.60
N ILE A 133 18.05 -2.20 -7.80
CA ILE A 133 16.98 -2.07 -8.79
C ILE A 133 17.40 -1.07 -9.86
N ASP A 134 17.83 -1.57 -10.99
CA ASP A 134 18.08 -0.75 -12.17
C ASP A 134 16.80 -0.62 -12.97
N PHE A 135 16.45 0.61 -13.32
CA PHE A 135 15.25 0.86 -14.09
C PHE A 135 15.41 2.08 -15.00
N LYS A 136 14.60 2.10 -16.04
CA LYS A 136 14.51 3.15 -17.04
C LYS A 136 13.07 3.62 -17.14
N VAL A 137 12.89 4.93 -17.31
CA VAL A 137 11.59 5.54 -17.58
C VAL A 137 11.61 6.03 -19.02
N ASN A 138 10.84 5.38 -19.88
CA ASN A 138 10.65 5.77 -21.25
C ASN A 138 9.43 6.70 -21.34
N TYR A 139 9.67 7.94 -21.72
CA TYR A 139 8.64 8.94 -21.93
C TYR A 139 8.38 9.20 -23.41
N GLY A 140 9.07 8.52 -24.33
CA GLY A 140 8.78 8.51 -25.77
C GLY A 140 8.67 9.91 -26.35
N GLY A 141 7.43 10.31 -26.71
CA GLY A 141 7.07 11.65 -27.18
C GLY A 141 6.24 12.48 -26.19
N TYR A 142 6.06 12.01 -24.96
CA TYR A 142 5.39 12.79 -23.91
C TYR A 142 6.24 14.03 -23.58
N PRO A 143 5.66 15.24 -23.61
CA PRO A 143 6.43 16.47 -23.44
C PRO A 143 6.85 16.65 -21.99
N VAL A 144 8.09 16.26 -21.67
CA VAL A 144 8.75 16.54 -20.39
C VAL A 144 9.71 17.71 -20.59
N ARG A 145 9.51 18.82 -19.88
CA ARG A 145 10.30 20.05 -20.08
C ARG A 145 11.60 19.99 -19.30
N ASP A 146 11.53 19.61 -18.02
CA ASP A 146 12.71 19.41 -17.17
C ASP A 146 12.61 18.06 -16.47
N PRO A 147 13.23 17.00 -17.04
CA PRO A 147 13.14 15.66 -16.47
C PRO A 147 13.70 15.53 -15.05
N TYR A 148 14.58 16.42 -14.61
CA TYR A 148 15.15 16.36 -13.25
C TYR A 148 14.18 16.89 -12.18
N SER A 149 13.25 17.79 -12.55
CA SER A 149 12.25 18.34 -11.64
C SER A 149 10.86 17.74 -11.82
N ASP A 150 10.48 17.46 -13.06
CA ASP A 150 9.10 17.13 -13.45
C ASP A 150 8.79 15.65 -13.18
N ILE A 151 9.80 14.78 -13.31
CA ILE A 151 9.67 13.36 -12.99
C ILE A 151 10.22 13.10 -11.60
N LYS A 152 9.35 12.59 -10.73
CA LYS A 152 9.69 12.14 -9.39
C LYS A 152 9.47 10.64 -9.32
N VAL A 153 10.44 9.93 -8.73
CA VAL A 153 10.39 8.49 -8.56
C VAL A 153 10.37 8.12 -7.08
N THR A 154 9.52 7.16 -6.75
CA THR A 154 9.49 6.49 -5.45
C THR A 154 9.65 4.99 -5.68
N LEU A 155 10.71 4.40 -5.13
CA LEU A 155 10.92 2.96 -5.12
C LEU A 155 10.47 2.41 -3.77
N MET A 156 9.70 1.31 -3.78
CA MET A 156 9.16 0.70 -2.56
C MET A 156 9.43 -0.80 -2.56
N GLN A 157 10.03 -1.30 -1.47
CA GLN A 157 10.18 -2.74 -1.26
C GLN A 157 8.92 -3.28 -0.58
N ASN A 158 8.25 -4.26 -1.19
CA ASN A 158 7.05 -4.90 -0.62
C ASN A 158 5.93 -3.90 -0.22
N ALA A 159 5.74 -2.84 -1.02
CA ALA A 159 4.78 -1.76 -0.77
C ALA A 159 4.96 -1.03 0.59
N ARG A 160 6.16 -1.07 1.16
CA ARG A 160 6.50 -0.35 2.39
C ARG A 160 6.94 1.07 2.10
N ASN A 161 6.41 2.01 2.88
CA ASN A 161 6.78 3.42 2.81
C ASN A 161 7.98 3.75 3.73
N ASP A 162 8.19 2.97 4.79
CA ASP A 162 9.16 3.28 5.84
C ASP A 162 10.62 3.17 5.37
N ASN A 163 10.88 2.36 4.34
CA ASN A 163 12.19 2.22 3.72
C ASN A 163 12.21 2.65 2.25
N ALA A 164 11.18 3.38 1.78
CA ALA A 164 11.09 3.80 0.39
C ALA A 164 12.27 4.71 0.01
N ILE A 165 12.83 4.49 -1.18
CA ILE A 165 13.86 5.35 -1.75
C ILE A 165 13.14 6.42 -2.58
N ILE A 166 13.27 7.66 -2.15
CA ILE A 166 12.62 8.84 -2.74
C ILE A 166 13.67 9.82 -3.27
N ASP A 167 13.23 10.77 -4.08
CA ASP A 167 14.05 11.87 -4.62
C ASP A 167 15.27 11.41 -5.45
N LEU A 168 15.19 10.20 -6.02
CA LEU A 168 16.19 9.70 -6.95
C LEU A 168 16.16 10.53 -8.24
N LYS A 169 17.35 10.92 -8.73
CA LYS A 169 17.50 11.67 -9.99
C LYS A 169 17.94 10.71 -11.10
N PRO A 170 17.67 11.01 -12.38
CA PRO A 170 18.23 10.20 -13.44
C PRO A 170 19.75 10.42 -13.52
N LEU A 171 20.51 9.34 -13.72
CA LEU A 171 21.95 9.41 -13.99
C LEU A 171 22.21 9.86 -15.43
N PHE A 172 21.34 9.43 -16.35
CA PHE A 172 21.41 9.81 -17.74
C PHE A 172 20.03 10.18 -18.26
N VAL A 173 19.99 11.25 -19.06
CA VAL A 173 18.79 11.77 -19.71
C VAL A 173 19.04 11.79 -21.21
N SER A 174 18.27 11.01 -21.93
CA SER A 174 18.27 10.99 -23.41
C SER A 174 17.10 11.82 -23.96
N ALA A 175 16.80 11.70 -25.25
CA ALA A 175 15.63 12.36 -25.84
C ALA A 175 14.29 11.79 -25.37
N SER A 176 14.24 10.49 -25.01
CA SER A 176 12.99 9.77 -24.73
C SER A 176 13.07 8.83 -23.52
N GLU A 177 14.22 8.77 -22.84
CA GLU A 177 14.48 7.81 -21.76
C GLU A 177 15.30 8.45 -20.64
N LEU A 178 14.92 8.14 -19.40
CA LEU A 178 15.67 8.41 -18.17
C LEU A 178 16.24 7.12 -17.61
N ASP A 179 17.53 7.11 -17.29
CA ASP A 179 18.23 5.96 -16.73
C ASP A 179 18.52 6.15 -15.24
N TYR A 180 18.12 5.19 -14.41
CA TYR A 180 18.33 5.17 -12.97
C TYR A 180 19.17 3.94 -12.52
N SER A 181 20.11 3.52 -13.37
CA SER A 181 21.01 2.39 -13.11
C SER A 181 22.20 2.78 -12.21
N TYR A 182 21.92 2.97 -10.92
CA TYR A 182 22.92 3.36 -9.92
C TYR A 182 23.84 2.19 -9.52
N ASP A 183 24.81 2.47 -8.63
CA ASP A 183 25.69 1.46 -8.06
C ASP A 183 25.31 1.10 -6.61
N LYS A 184 24.56 1.98 -5.93
CA LYS A 184 24.20 1.82 -4.51
C LYS A 184 22.87 2.47 -4.11
N GLU A 185 22.55 3.63 -4.65
CA GLU A 185 21.46 4.51 -4.22
C GLU A 185 20.07 3.88 -4.40
N ASN A 186 19.94 2.98 -5.37
CA ASN A 186 18.76 2.19 -5.70
C ASN A 186 18.80 0.77 -5.07
N THR A 187 19.55 0.58 -3.98
CA THR A 187 19.70 -0.72 -3.32
C THR A 187 18.91 -0.81 -2.01
N PHE A 188 18.06 -1.83 -1.89
CA PHE A 188 17.43 -2.20 -0.62
C PHE A 188 18.20 -3.32 0.07
N MET A 189 18.06 -3.43 1.39
CA MET A 189 18.43 -4.66 2.08
C MET A 189 17.51 -5.79 1.66
N GLY A 190 18.05 -6.94 1.27
CA GLY A 190 17.27 -8.07 0.74
C GLY A 190 16.33 -8.72 1.76
N GLY A 191 16.55 -8.50 3.05
CA GLY A 191 15.68 -9.00 4.11
C GLY A 191 15.61 -10.54 4.11
N ARG A 192 14.45 -11.07 4.51
CA ARG A 192 14.09 -12.48 4.46
C ARG A 192 12.61 -12.60 4.11
N GLU A 193 12.19 -13.80 3.72
CA GLU A 193 10.79 -14.12 3.51
C GLU A 193 9.93 -13.80 4.74
N PHE A 194 8.70 -13.35 4.48
CA PHE A 194 7.72 -13.11 5.54
C PHE A 194 7.43 -14.43 6.27
N ARG A 195 7.33 -14.34 7.58
CA ARG A 195 6.86 -15.45 8.40
C ARG A 195 5.35 -15.56 8.19
N TYR A 196 4.87 -16.80 8.10
CA TYR A 196 3.46 -17.09 7.96
C TYR A 196 2.98 -17.94 9.14
N PHE A 197 1.69 -17.91 9.41
CA PHE A 197 1.02 -18.84 10.32
C PHE A 197 -0.41 -19.11 9.79
N ASP A 198 -0.95 -20.30 10.02
CA ASP A 198 -2.31 -20.67 9.58
C ASP A 198 -3.28 -20.73 10.76
N ILE A 199 -4.29 -19.86 10.73
CA ILE A 199 -5.35 -19.76 11.76
C ILE A 199 -6.75 -19.92 11.16
N LYS A 200 -6.88 -20.58 10.01
CA LYS A 200 -8.18 -20.80 9.34
C LYS A 200 -9.18 -21.59 10.19
N SER A 201 -8.70 -22.35 11.18
CA SER A 201 -9.55 -23.06 12.12
C SER A 201 -8.99 -22.99 13.53
N THR A 202 -9.88 -22.86 14.50
CA THR A 202 -9.56 -23.01 15.92
C THR A 202 -9.67 -24.46 16.41
N ARG A 203 -10.03 -25.39 15.52
CA ARG A 203 -10.26 -26.81 15.87
C ARG A 203 -9.00 -27.67 15.81
N TYR A 204 -7.95 -27.19 15.16
CA TYR A 204 -6.68 -27.88 15.02
C TYR A 204 -5.53 -26.87 15.01
N GLN A 205 -4.32 -27.34 15.28
CA GLN A 205 -3.10 -26.54 15.17
C GLN A 205 -2.72 -26.42 13.69
N GLY A 206 -2.85 -25.21 13.14
CA GLY A 206 -2.33 -24.88 11.81
C GLY A 206 -0.80 -24.77 11.81
N GLU A 207 -0.21 -24.59 10.63
CA GLU A 207 1.25 -24.43 10.52
C GLU A 207 1.72 -23.20 11.31
N TYR A 208 2.84 -23.36 12.03
CA TYR A 208 3.44 -22.37 12.93
C TYR A 208 2.59 -21.94 14.14
N ILE A 209 1.50 -22.66 14.42
CA ILE A 209 0.73 -22.54 15.67
C ILE A 209 1.18 -23.61 16.66
N ASP A 210 1.66 -23.15 17.82
CA ASP A 210 2.10 -24.01 18.92
C ASP A 210 0.91 -24.61 19.66
N SER A 211 -0.08 -23.78 20.00
CA SER A 211 -1.31 -24.23 20.67
C SER A 211 -2.47 -23.29 20.43
N VAL A 212 -3.68 -23.84 20.53
CA VAL A 212 -4.95 -23.09 20.50
C VAL A 212 -5.69 -23.40 21.78
N GLU A 213 -5.94 -22.38 22.58
CA GLU A 213 -6.58 -22.50 23.89
C GLU A 213 -7.83 -21.63 23.91
N PHE A 214 -8.89 -22.08 24.59
CA PHE A 214 -10.10 -21.30 24.76
C PHE A 214 -10.20 -20.81 26.20
N TYR A 215 -10.10 -19.50 26.39
CA TYR A 215 -10.34 -18.82 27.64
C TYR A 215 -11.54 -17.92 27.45
N ASN A 216 -12.68 -18.32 28.03
CA ASN A 216 -13.95 -17.64 27.77
C ASN A 216 -13.82 -16.11 27.91
N PRO A 217 -14.22 -15.33 26.89
CA PRO A 217 -14.97 -15.74 25.69
C PRO A 217 -14.13 -16.00 24.42
N TYR A 218 -12.79 -16.02 24.50
CA TYR A 218 -11.90 -15.95 23.34
C TYR A 218 -11.05 -17.21 23.10
N TYR A 219 -10.69 -17.40 21.83
CA TYR A 219 -9.58 -18.26 21.46
C TYR A 219 -8.26 -17.49 21.56
N HIS A 220 -7.27 -18.13 22.16
CA HIS A 220 -5.90 -17.66 22.28
C HIS A 220 -5.02 -18.60 21.46
N LEU A 221 -4.27 -18.02 20.53
CA LEU A 221 -3.37 -18.77 19.65
C LEU A 221 -1.94 -18.42 20.03
N PHE A 222 -1.18 -19.43 20.42
CA PHE A 222 0.23 -19.30 20.76
C PHE A 222 1.06 -19.73 19.56
N TYR A 223 2.05 -18.91 19.20
CA TYR A 223 2.96 -19.17 18.10
C TYR A 223 4.25 -19.77 18.65
N HIS A 224 4.93 -20.60 17.86
CA HIS A 224 6.26 -21.07 18.24
C HIS A 224 7.21 -19.89 18.46
N LEU A 225 8.04 -19.98 19.50
CA LEU A 225 9.08 -18.98 19.77
C LEU A 225 9.95 -18.78 18.51
N LEU A 226 9.98 -17.53 18.04
CA LEU A 226 10.80 -17.15 16.91
C LEU A 226 12.27 -17.29 17.30
N LYS A 227 12.90 -18.40 16.89
CA LYS A 227 14.36 -18.50 16.96
C LYS A 227 14.94 -17.48 15.98
N ILE A 228 15.56 -16.43 16.51
CA ILE A 228 16.64 -15.76 15.78
C ILE A 228 17.74 -16.82 15.75
N VAL A 229 17.92 -17.52 14.63
CA VAL A 229 19.07 -18.41 14.49
C VAL A 229 20.30 -17.50 14.58
N PRO A 230 21.08 -17.54 15.69
CA PRO A 230 22.34 -16.83 15.70
C PRO A 230 23.22 -17.58 14.71
N ILE A 231 23.75 -16.87 13.73
CA ILE A 231 24.76 -17.40 12.81
C ILE A 231 25.90 -17.90 13.70
N HIS A 232 25.98 -19.22 13.93
CA HIS A 232 27.11 -19.82 14.60
C HIS A 232 28.24 -19.86 13.56
N LEU A 233 29.14 -18.89 13.67
CA LEU A 233 30.41 -18.92 12.99
C LEU A 233 31.23 -20.06 13.63
N ILE A 234 31.19 -21.25 13.03
CA ILE A 234 32.16 -22.30 13.36
C ILE A 234 33.40 -21.98 12.52
N ILE A 235 34.39 -21.38 13.15
CA ILE A 235 35.77 -21.38 12.64
C ILE A 235 36.36 -22.72 13.06
N MET A 236 36.74 -23.55 12.09
CA MET A 236 37.81 -24.55 12.25
C MET A 236 39.01 -24.07 11.45
#